data_AF-A0A6B0X4L8-F1
#
_entry.id   AF-A0A6B0X4L8-F1
#
_cell.length_a   1.000
_cell.length_b   1.000
_cell.length_c   1.000
_cell.angle_alpha   90.00
_cell.angle_beta   90.00
_cell.angle_gamma   90.00
#
_symmetry.space_group_name_H-M   'P 1'
#
loop_
_entity.id
_entity.type
_entity.pdbx_description
1 polymer ?
#
loop_
_entity_poly.entity_id
_entity_poly.type
_entity_poly.pdbx_seq_one_letter_code
_entity_poly.pdbx_strand_id
1 'polypeptide(L)' 'MLAQAQKSGEFRFAAEQGQAAQIALARNAEGKVLDIGDAACGRLGTSAPSAVYLTGMGAQDLCAAAMVYRRLLT' A
#
# COMPACT_ATOMS: atom_id res chain seq x y z
N MET A 1 5.84 -8.59 -4.23
CA MET A 1 5.26 -7.56 -3.34
C MET A 1 5.93 -7.55 -1.96
N LEU A 2 5.94 -8.67 -1.20
CA LEU A 2 6.60 -8.75 0.12
C LEU A 2 8.09 -8.36 0.11
N ALA A 3 8.89 -8.91 -0.82
CA ALA A 3 10.32 -8.61 -0.92
C ALA A 3 10.64 -7.14 -1.26
N GLN A 4 9.68 -6.42 -1.86
CA GLN A 4 9.80 -4.98 -2.11
C GLN A 4 9.37 -4.18 -0.88
N ALA A 5 8.32 -4.63 -0.19
CA ALA A 5 7.84 -4.02 1.04
C ALA A 5 8.91 -4.00 2.15
N GLN A 6 9.62 -5.11 2.30
CA GLN A 6 10.69 -5.28 3.29
C GLN A 6 11.91 -4.36 3.08
N LYS A 7 12.04 -3.74 1.90
CA LYS A 7 13.17 -2.82 1.59
C LYS A 7 12.87 -1.36 1.94
N SER A 8 11.66 -1.05 2.38
CA SER A 8 11.26 0.33 2.70
C SER A 8 11.81 0.85 4.02
N GLY A 9 11.75 2.18 4.17
CA GLY A 9 12.19 2.88 5.37
C GLY A 9 11.43 2.44 6.62
N GLU A 10 10.13 2.16 6.53
CA GLU A 10 9.29 1.74 7.65
C GLU A 10 9.66 0.34 8.16
N PHE A 11 9.86 -0.61 7.25
CA PHE A 11 10.33 -1.95 7.60
C PHE A 11 11.75 -1.93 8.16
N ARG A 12 12.62 -1.08 7.61
CA ARG A 12 14.00 -0.89 8.12
C ARG A 12 14.00 -0.27 9.51
N PHE A 13 13.24 0.80 9.72
CA PHE A 13 13.09 1.45 11.02
C PHE A 13 12.51 0.48 12.05
N ALA A 14 11.45 -0.25 11.72
CA ALA A 14 10.89 -1.25 12.64
C ALA A 14 11.86 -2.40 12.92
N ALA A 15 12.68 -2.81 11.95
CA ALA A 15 13.74 -3.80 12.17
C ALA A 15 14.84 -3.27 13.10
N GLU A 16 15.29 -2.03 12.90
CA GLU A 16 16.27 -1.35 13.77
C GLU A 16 15.76 -1.23 15.21
N GLN A 17 14.45 -1.04 15.40
CA GLN A 17 13.79 -0.95 16.70
C GLN A 17 13.41 -2.32 17.30
N GLY A 18 13.69 -3.44 16.63
CA GLY A 18 13.28 -4.79 17.08
C GLY A 18 11.76 -5.02 17.05
N GLN A 19 11.02 -4.20 16.31
CA GLN A 19 9.56 -4.17 16.22
C GLN A 19 9.02 -4.74 14.89
N ALA A 20 9.86 -5.34 14.05
CA ALA A 20 9.44 -5.88 12.76
C ALA A 20 8.25 -6.85 12.85
N ALA A 21 8.12 -7.60 13.95
CA ALA A 21 7.00 -8.51 14.20
C ALA A 21 5.64 -7.81 14.37
N GLN A 22 5.62 -6.49 14.61
CA GLN A 22 4.39 -5.70 14.73
C GLN A 22 3.84 -5.28 13.35
N ILE A 23 4.63 -5.43 12.28
CA ILE A 23 4.19 -5.13 10.92
C ILE A 23 3.63 -6.42 10.29
N ALA A 24 2.32 -6.45 10.09
CA ALA A 24 1.64 -7.55 9.40
C ALA A 24 1.10 -7.11 8.04
N LEU A 25 1.21 -7.99 7.05
CA LEU A 25 0.51 -7.82 5.78
C LEU A 25 -0.93 -8.33 5.92
N ALA A 26 -1.90 -7.50 5.55
CA ALA A 26 -3.30 -7.91 5.48
C ALA A 26 -3.46 -9.01 4.42
N ARG A 27 -4.24 -10.05 4.74
CA ARG A 27 -4.50 -11.19 3.86
C ARG A 27 -5.98 -11.52 3.81
N ASN A 28 -6.44 -12.05 2.69
CA ASN A 28 -7.80 -12.61 2.57
C ASN A 28 -7.86 -14.05 3.11
N ALA A 29 -9.04 -14.68 3.02
CA ALA A 29 -9.29 -16.04 3.48
C ALA A 29 -8.42 -17.09 2.77
N GLU A 30 -8.01 -16.82 1.53
CA GLU A 30 -7.13 -17.67 0.72
C GLU A 30 -5.63 -17.39 0.94
N GLY A 31 -5.28 -16.48 1.87
CA GLY A 31 -3.90 -16.13 2.20
C GLY A 31 -3.23 -15.15 1.21
N LYS A 32 -3.95 -14.65 0.21
CA LYS A 32 -3.48 -13.59 -0.71
C LYS A 32 -3.26 -12.31 0.07
N VAL A 33 -2.10 -11.67 -0.13
CA VAL A 33 -1.84 -10.32 0.39
C VAL A 33 -2.78 -9.34 -0.29
N LEU A 34 -3.48 -8.54 0.50
CA LEU A 34 -4.37 -7.48 0.02
C LEU A 34 -3.56 -6.25 -0.39
N ASP A 35 -4.00 -5.59 -1.46
CA ASP A 35 -3.38 -4.38 -1.99
C ASP A 35 -4.30 -3.15 -1.84
N ILE A 36 -3.83 -1.99 -2.31
CA ILE A 36 -4.59 -0.74 -2.24
C ILE A 36 -5.88 -0.77 -3.09
N GLY A 37 -5.93 -1.58 -4.15
CA GLY A 37 -7.15 -1.77 -4.94
C GLY A 37 -8.20 -2.54 -4.14
N ASP A 38 -7.78 -3.57 -3.39
CA ASP A 38 -8.66 -4.29 -2.47
C ASP A 38 -9.18 -3.36 -1.36
N ALA A 39 -8.32 -2.47 -0.83
CA ALA A 39 -8.70 -1.44 0.14
C ALA A 39 -9.73 -0.44 -0.43
N ALA A 40 -9.48 0.09 -1.62
CA ALA A 40 -10.39 1.02 -2.30
C ALA A 40 -11.75 0.39 -2.60
N CYS A 41 -11.80 -0.94 -2.78
CA CYS A 41 -13.04 -1.70 -2.97
C CYS A 41 -13.72 -2.14 -1.66
N GLY A 42 -13.24 -1.71 -0.49
CA GLY A 42 -13.84 -2.07 0.81
C GLY A 42 -13.59 -3.51 1.26
N ARG A 43 -12.64 -4.23 0.65
CA ARG A 43 -12.38 -5.66 0.93
C ARG A 43 -11.54 -5.93 2.17
N LEU A 44 -11.12 -4.89 2.89
CA LEU A 44 -10.40 -4.99 4.17
C LEU A 44 -11.33 -5.33 5.36
N GLY A 45 -12.65 -5.26 5.17
CA GLY A 45 -13.63 -5.47 6.24
C GLY A 45 -13.63 -4.34 7.27
N THR A 46 -14.07 -4.63 8.50
CA THR A 46 -14.09 -3.68 9.63
C THR A 46 -12.77 -3.65 10.42
N SER A 47 -11.79 -4.43 9.99
CA SER A 47 -10.45 -4.45 10.58
C SER A 47 -9.77 -3.12 10.27
N ALA A 48 -9.91 -2.14 11.17
CA ALA A 48 -9.30 -0.83 11.01
C ALA A 48 -7.77 -1.00 10.85
N PRO A 49 -7.17 -0.71 9.69
CA PRO A 49 -5.72 -0.69 9.59
C PRO A 49 -5.25 0.68 10.07
N SER A 50 -4.42 0.72 11.11
CA SER A 50 -3.76 1.95 11.55
C SER A 50 -2.66 2.43 10.58
N ALA A 51 -2.28 1.63 9.58
CA ALA A 51 -1.33 2.02 8.53
C ALA A 51 -1.60 1.29 7.22
N VAL A 52 -1.61 2.04 6.11
CA VAL A 52 -1.67 1.51 4.74
C VAL A 52 -0.32 1.74 4.08
N TYR A 53 0.25 0.69 3.50
CA TYR A 53 1.59 0.71 2.91
C TYR A 53 1.51 0.89 1.39
N LEU A 54 2.07 1.98 0.87
CA LEU A 54 2.02 2.37 -0.54
C LEU A 54 3.43 2.51 -1.12
N THR A 55 3.87 1.57 -1.95
CA THR A 55 5.20 1.64 -2.60
C THR A 55 5.24 2.48 -3.87
N GLY A 56 4.26 3.36 -4.08
CA GLY A 56 4.00 3.98 -5.37
C GLY A 56 3.60 2.94 -6.42
N MET A 57 2.71 3.32 -7.34
CA MET A 57 2.40 2.51 -8.52
C MET A 57 2.38 3.42 -9.73
N GLY A 58 2.94 3.01 -10.87
CA GLY A 58 2.88 3.79 -12.11
C GLY A 58 1.44 4.12 -12.54
N ALA A 59 0.45 3.34 -12.10
CA ALA A 59 -0.97 3.65 -12.27
C ALA A 59 -1.40 4.94 -11.53
N GLN A 60 -0.84 5.22 -10.35
CA GLN A 60 -1.09 6.47 -9.61
C GLN A 60 -0.51 7.66 -10.38
N ASP A 61 0.71 7.51 -10.90
CA ASP A 61 1.37 8.54 -11.71
C ASP A 61 0.60 8.83 -13.01
N LEU A 62 0.10 7.79 -13.67
CA LEU A 62 -0.73 7.92 -14.88
C LEU A 62 -2.05 8.64 -14.60
N CYS A 63 -2.75 8.30 -13.52
CA CYS A 63 -3.98 8.98 -13.10
C CYS A 63 -3.71 10.47 -12.80
N ALA A 64 -2.63 10.79 -12.11
CA ALA A 64 -2.23 12.17 -11.83
C ALA A 64 -1.91 12.93 -13.14
N ALA A 65 -1.13 12.32 -14.04
CA ALA A 65 -0.79 12.90 -15.33
C ALA A 65 -2.04 13.20 -16.18
N ALA A 66 -3.02 12.28 -16.21
CA ALA A 66 -4.27 12.47 -16.94
C ALA A 66 -5.10 13.67 -16.40
N MET A 67 -5.14 13.86 -15.08
CA MET A 67 -5.83 15.01 -14.46
C MET A 67 -5.16 16.34 -14.81
N VAL A 68 -3.82 16.41 -14.71
CA VAL A 68 -3.05 17.60 -15.08
C VAL A 68 -3.22 17.91 -16.57
N TYR A 69 -3.12 16.89 -17.43
CA TYR A 69 -3.31 17.05 -18.87
C TYR A 69 -4.68 17.64 -19.22
N ARG A 70 -5.77 17.11 -18.62
CA ARG A 70 -7.12 17.67 -18.81
C ARG A 70 -7.23 19.12 -18.35
N ARG A 71 -6.60 19.48 -17.21
CA ARG A 71 -6.60 20.85 -16.70
C ARG A 71 -5.89 21.83 -17.62
N LEU A 72 -4.84 21.38 -18.32
CA LEU A 72 -4.08 22.22 -19.27
C LEU A 72 -4.80 22.42 -20.61
N LEU A 73 -5.74 21.54 -20.96
CA LEU A 73 -6.59 21.67 -22.15
C LEU A 73 -7.85 22.52 -21.93
N THR A 74 -8.10 22.99 -20.70
CA THR A 74 -9.27 23.80 -20.30
C THR A 74 -8.85 25.16 -19.75
#